data_AF-A0A511MSV6-F1
#
_entry.id   AF-A0A511MSV6-F1
#
_cell.length_a   1.000
_cell.length_b   1.000
_cell.length_c   1.000
_cell.angle_alpha   90.00
_cell.angle_beta   90.00
_cell.angle_gamma   90.00
#
_symmetry.space_group_name_H-M   'P 1'
#
loop_
_entity.id
_entity.type
_entity.pdbx_description
1 polymer ?
#
loop_
_entity_poly.entity_id
_entity_poly.type
_entity_poly.pdbx_seq_one_letter_code
_entity_poly.pdbx_strand_id
1 'polypeptide(L)'
;MGLDSPAAREQLELELVREVVLARRRLDSMVLAALTLGAELIEHTSEYATAVRAAQILEQYAVDERAVTRDPRGALRADMARDRERAKQIGLGTDHAETEQDRRRHRQSALLCEVRADLLDVVAKCRKFRFDRVAFDEEIAQGLCNATDKLVIGADMDTYQAWQRGMVLKLIEEPMAYGPPRVMATVDAGPGRGQLTVEWDSCERRLALVARLARAGIAPVVICDRLLADLSMSSPLRYSMR
;
A
#
# COMPACT_ATOMS: atom_id res chain seq x y z
N MET A 1 -2.71 43.82 35.47
CA MET A 1 -3.22 44.39 34.20
C MET A 1 -3.02 43.32 33.15
N GLY A 2 -4.10 42.64 32.79
CA GLY A 2 -4.09 41.32 32.12
C GLY A 2 -3.74 41.38 30.63
N LEU A 3 -3.06 40.34 30.17
CA LEU A 3 -2.66 40.07 28.78
C LEU A 3 -3.82 39.58 27.91
N ASP A 4 -5.05 40.00 28.17
CA ASP A 4 -6.26 39.58 27.44
C ASP A 4 -6.74 40.70 26.51
N SER A 5 -5.85 41.23 25.67
CA SER A 5 -6.29 42.04 24.53
C SER A 5 -6.44 41.13 23.30
N PRO A 6 -7.57 41.21 22.57
CA PRO A 6 -7.79 40.38 21.38
C PRO A 6 -6.69 40.56 20.33
N ALA A 7 -6.07 41.74 20.24
CA ALA A 7 -4.94 42.02 19.35
C ALA A 7 -3.67 41.22 19.68
N ALA A 8 -3.36 41.02 20.98
CA ALA A 8 -2.19 40.24 21.39
C ALA A 8 -2.36 38.74 21.06
N ARG A 9 -3.59 38.24 21.17
CA ARG A 9 -3.93 36.86 20.81
C ARG A 9 -3.86 36.63 19.30
N GLU A 10 -4.39 37.55 18.49
CA GLU A 10 -4.30 37.46 17.02
C GLU A 10 -2.85 37.50 16.52
N GLN A 11 -1.99 38.29 17.18
CA GLN A 11 -0.58 38.36 16.84
C GLN A 11 0.16 37.06 17.16
N LEU A 12 -0.12 36.45 18.31
CA LEU A 12 0.44 35.15 18.69
C LEU A 12 -0.03 34.03 17.76
N GLU A 13 -1.29 34.05 17.33
CA GLU A 13 -1.80 33.10 16.33
C GLU A 13 -1.11 33.25 14.97
N LEU A 14 -0.85 34.48 14.52
CA LEU A 14 -0.12 34.74 13.27
C LEU A 14 1.34 34.27 13.34
N GLU A 15 2.01 34.49 14.48
CA GLU A 15 3.37 33.99 14.73
C GLU A 15 3.41 32.46 14.73
N LEU A 16 2.44 31.81 15.40
CA LEU A 16 2.34 30.35 15.39
C LEU A 16 2.14 29.81 13.97
N VAL A 17 1.23 30.40 13.20
CA VAL A 17 0.98 30.00 11.80
C VAL A 17 2.25 30.16 10.97
N ARG A 18 2.98 31.27 11.14
CA ARG A 18 4.25 31.51 10.45
C ARG A 18 5.28 30.43 10.76
N GLU A 19 5.50 30.12 12.04
CA GLU A 19 6.48 29.12 12.45
C GLU A 19 6.12 27.72 11.93
N VAL A 20 4.84 27.33 12.02
CA VAL A 20 4.38 26.04 11.51
C VAL A 20 4.58 25.92 10.00
N VAL A 21 4.23 26.97 9.24
CA VAL A 21 4.41 26.97 7.77
C VAL A 21 5.89 26.92 7.40
N LEU A 22 6.75 27.69 8.08
CA LEU A 22 8.20 27.68 7.82
C LEU A 22 8.82 26.33 8.15
N ALA A 23 8.53 25.77 9.33
CA ALA A 23 9.04 24.47 9.74
C ALA A 23 8.65 23.38 8.74
N ARG A 24 7.39 23.38 8.34
CA ARG A 24 6.87 22.44 7.36
C ARG A 24 7.55 22.56 6.00
N ARG A 25 7.61 23.77 5.43
CA ARG A 25 8.24 24.00 4.12
C ARG A 25 9.72 23.68 4.12
N ARG A 26 10.44 23.97 5.22
CA ARG A 26 11.86 23.61 5.39
C ARG A 26 12.05 22.10 5.37
N LEU A 27 11.19 21.36 6.09
CA LEU A 27 11.22 19.90 6.09
C LEU A 27 10.92 19.32 4.71
N ASP A 28 9.83 19.75 4.06
CA ASP A 28 9.45 19.27 2.73
C ASP A 28 10.56 19.56 1.70
N SER A 29 11.16 20.75 1.77
CA SER A 29 12.25 21.14 0.87
C SER A 29 13.52 20.31 1.08
N MET A 30 13.86 20.01 2.35
CA MET A 30 14.98 19.14 2.68
C MET A 30 14.77 17.71 2.18
N VAL A 31 13.56 17.16 2.33
CA VAL A 31 13.21 15.83 1.82
C VAL A 31 13.31 15.80 0.29
N LEU A 32 12.77 16.80 -0.40
CA LEU A 32 12.88 16.89 -1.86
C LEU A 32 14.34 17.00 -2.31
N ALA A 33 15.14 17.86 -1.67
CA ALA A 33 16.56 17.98 -1.96
C ALA A 33 17.30 16.64 -1.78
N ALA A 34 17.02 15.91 -0.70
CA ALA A 34 17.62 14.61 -0.44
C ALA A 34 17.22 13.55 -1.47
N LEU A 35 15.95 13.52 -1.88
CA LEU A 35 15.46 12.60 -2.92
C LEU A 35 16.07 12.90 -4.28
N THR A 36 16.14 14.18 -4.66
CA THR A 36 16.77 14.62 -5.93
C THR A 36 18.25 14.28 -5.94
N LEU A 37 18.97 14.54 -4.83
CA LEU A 37 20.37 14.15 -4.71
C LEU A 37 20.53 12.62 -4.81
N GLY A 38 19.68 11.84 -4.13
CA GLY A 38 19.70 10.37 -4.21
C GLY A 38 19.46 9.84 -5.63
N ALA A 39 18.59 10.49 -6.41
CA ALA A 39 18.34 10.13 -7.80
C ALA A 39 19.54 10.44 -8.70
N GLU A 40 20.20 11.59 -8.51
CA GLU A 40 21.35 12.01 -9.31
C GLU A 40 22.66 11.30 -8.91
N LEU A 41 22.78 10.85 -7.66
CA LEU A 41 23.92 10.08 -7.17
C LEU A 41 24.14 8.73 -7.88
N ILE A 42 23.11 8.22 -8.55
CA ILE A 42 23.20 6.98 -9.34
C ILE A 42 24.18 7.16 -10.53
N GLU A 43 24.47 8.40 -10.94
CA GLU A 43 25.26 8.72 -12.14
C GLU A 43 26.64 9.33 -11.84
N HIS A 44 27.05 9.44 -10.57
CA HIS A 44 28.27 10.17 -10.18
C HIS A 44 29.31 9.32 -9.45
N THR A 45 30.55 9.37 -9.94
CA THR A 45 31.71 8.63 -9.38
C THR A 45 32.71 9.50 -8.61
N SER A 46 32.55 10.84 -8.62
CA SER A 46 33.46 11.79 -7.97
C SER A 46 32.81 12.51 -6.79
N GLU A 47 33.44 12.45 -5.62
CA GLU A 47 32.97 13.09 -4.37
C GLU A 47 32.85 14.61 -4.48
N TYR A 48 33.77 15.28 -5.17
CA TYR A 48 33.75 16.73 -5.34
C TYR A 48 32.58 17.18 -6.23
N ALA A 49 32.34 16.47 -7.34
CA ALA A 49 31.22 16.76 -8.22
C ALA A 49 29.88 16.58 -7.49
N THR A 50 29.78 15.51 -6.69
CA THR A 50 28.63 15.25 -5.82
C THR A 50 28.39 16.36 -4.80
N ALA A 51 29.44 16.86 -4.14
CA ALA A 51 29.31 17.92 -3.14
C ALA A 51 28.84 19.25 -3.75
N VAL A 52 29.41 19.63 -4.90
CA VAL A 52 28.99 20.84 -5.64
C VAL A 52 27.54 20.70 -6.10
N ARG A 53 27.16 19.50 -6.56
CA ARG A 53 25.80 19.25 -7.01
C ARG A 53 24.80 19.28 -5.87
N ALA A 54 25.13 18.68 -4.73
CA ALA A 54 24.33 18.74 -3.51
C ALA A 54 24.08 20.18 -3.07
N ALA A 55 25.09 21.06 -3.14
CA ALA A 55 24.93 22.47 -2.81
C ALA A 55 23.95 23.19 -3.76
N GLN A 56 24.04 22.95 -5.07
CA GLN A 56 23.11 23.51 -6.05
C GLN A 56 21.67 23.04 -5.82
N ILE A 57 21.48 21.75 -5.51
CA ILE A 57 20.18 21.19 -5.19
C ILE A 57 19.61 21.86 -3.94
N LEU A 58 20.39 21.96 -2.86
CA LEU A 58 19.93 22.63 -1.64
C LEU A 58 19.53 24.09 -1.87
N GLU A 59 20.24 24.81 -2.75
CA GLU A 59 19.89 26.18 -3.13
C GLU A 59 18.59 26.25 -3.94
N GLN A 60 18.38 25.31 -4.88
CA GLN A 60 17.14 25.23 -5.67
C GLN A 60 15.89 24.98 -4.81
N TYR A 61 16.04 24.24 -3.71
CA TYR A 61 14.96 23.97 -2.77
C TYR A 61 14.93 24.95 -1.58
N ALA A 62 15.68 26.05 -1.61
CA ALA A 62 15.67 27.03 -0.52
C ALA A 62 14.27 27.66 -0.34
N VAL A 63 13.78 27.71 0.90
CA VAL A 63 12.47 28.28 1.22
C VAL A 63 12.58 29.82 1.24
N ASP A 64 11.71 30.50 0.48
CA ASP A 64 11.55 31.95 0.61
C ASP A 64 10.79 32.30 1.90
N GLU A 65 11.55 32.48 2.97
CA GLU A 65 11.01 32.83 4.29
C GLU A 65 10.41 34.23 4.34
N ARG A 66 10.84 35.13 3.44
CA ARG A 66 10.32 36.50 3.36
C ARG A 66 8.89 36.50 2.81
N ALA A 67 8.61 35.66 1.82
CA ALA A 67 7.26 35.47 1.31
C ALA A 67 6.30 34.94 2.39
N VAL A 68 6.74 33.98 3.21
CA VAL A 68 5.93 33.42 4.32
C VAL A 68 5.72 34.46 5.43
N THR A 69 6.75 35.27 5.74
CA THR A 69 6.65 36.33 6.74
C THR A 69 5.66 37.42 6.34
N ARG A 70 5.51 37.69 5.03
CA ARG A 70 4.58 38.70 4.50
C ARG A 70 3.11 38.26 4.57
N ASP A 71 2.81 36.98 4.32
CA ASP A 71 1.45 36.43 4.42
C ASP A 71 1.44 34.97 4.91
N PRO A 72 1.52 34.75 6.24
CA PRO A 72 1.53 33.40 6.81
C PRO A 72 0.24 32.62 6.52
N ARG A 73 -0.92 33.30 6.59
CA ARG A 73 -2.23 32.66 6.38
C ARG A 73 -2.44 32.30 4.91
N GLY A 74 -1.97 33.12 3.97
CA GLY A 74 -1.96 32.80 2.55
C GLY A 74 -1.02 31.64 2.23
N ALA A 75 0.16 31.62 2.83
CA ALA A 75 1.11 30.52 2.69
C ALA A 75 0.51 29.19 3.20
N LEU A 76 -0.15 29.20 4.36
CA LEU A 76 -0.86 28.03 4.90
C LEU A 76 -1.98 27.56 3.97
N ARG A 77 -2.82 28.48 3.47
CA ARG A 77 -3.91 28.14 2.52
C ARG A 77 -3.38 27.51 1.25
N ALA A 78 -2.29 28.04 0.70
CA ALA A 78 -1.63 27.48 -0.47
C ALA A 78 -1.06 26.07 -0.19
N ASP A 79 -0.47 25.85 0.99
CA ASP A 79 0.05 24.54 1.39
C ASP A 79 -1.08 23.51 1.51
N MET A 80 -2.17 23.87 2.17
CA MET A 80 -3.36 23.01 2.26
C MET A 80 -3.99 22.71 0.88
N ALA A 81 -4.00 23.69 -0.03
CA ALA A 81 -4.51 23.48 -1.38
C ALA A 81 -3.63 22.48 -2.16
N ARG A 82 -2.30 22.61 -2.05
CA ARG A 82 -1.35 21.66 -2.64
C ARG A 82 -1.48 20.26 -2.04
N ASP A 83 -1.71 20.16 -0.74
CA ASP A 83 -1.94 18.87 -0.08
C ASP A 83 -3.21 18.19 -0.55
N ARG A 84 -4.30 18.95 -0.68
CA ARG A 84 -5.56 18.41 -1.21
C ARG A 84 -5.38 17.93 -2.65
N GLU A 85 -4.67 18.69 -3.47
CA GLU A 85 -4.39 18.30 -4.85
C GLU A 85 -3.51 17.04 -4.91
N ARG A 86 -2.45 16.98 -4.12
CA ARG A 86 -1.60 15.79 -4.00
C ARG A 86 -2.39 14.59 -3.46
N ALA A 87 -3.23 14.80 -2.47
CA ALA A 87 -4.11 13.78 -1.93
C ALA A 87 -5.05 13.25 -3.01
N LYS A 88 -5.66 14.13 -3.83
CA LYS A 88 -6.48 13.70 -4.97
C LYS A 88 -5.69 12.87 -5.98
N GLN A 89 -4.50 13.31 -6.35
CA GLN A 89 -3.63 12.59 -7.29
C GLN A 89 -3.20 11.20 -6.78
N ILE A 90 -3.05 11.05 -5.47
CA ILE A 90 -2.66 9.78 -4.82
C ILE A 90 -3.91 8.97 -4.36
N GLY A 91 -5.12 9.47 -4.62
CA GLY A 91 -6.37 8.79 -4.26
C GLY A 91 -6.76 8.87 -2.77
N LEU A 92 -6.19 9.82 -2.02
CA LEU A 92 -6.46 10.11 -0.61
C LEU A 92 -7.49 11.25 -0.41
N GLY A 93 -8.00 11.87 -1.47
CA GLY A 93 -8.98 12.96 -1.41
C GLY A 93 -10.41 12.45 -1.15
N THR A 94 -10.88 12.57 0.08
CA THR A 94 -12.26 12.24 0.49
C THR A 94 -13.25 13.30 0.03
N ASP A 95 -13.99 13.03 -1.04
CA ASP A 95 -15.28 13.68 -1.35
C ASP A 95 -16.27 12.71 -2.04
N HIS A 96 -16.01 11.41 -1.97
CA HIS A 96 -17.01 10.40 -2.31
C HIS A 96 -17.37 9.69 -1.02
N ALA A 97 -18.66 9.68 -0.69
CA ALA A 97 -19.16 8.77 0.34
C ALA A 97 -18.70 7.38 -0.06
N GLU A 98 -17.79 6.79 0.71
CA GLU A 98 -17.31 5.43 0.46
C GLU A 98 -18.51 4.54 0.22
N THR A 99 -18.56 3.91 -0.95
CA THR A 99 -19.62 2.96 -1.22
C THR A 99 -19.46 1.78 -0.28
N GLU A 100 -20.54 1.06 0.03
CA GLU A 100 -20.42 -0.15 0.85
C GLU A 100 -19.48 -1.19 0.21
N GLN A 101 -19.37 -1.15 -1.13
CA GLN A 101 -18.42 -1.93 -1.90
C GLN A 101 -16.96 -1.52 -1.61
N ASP A 102 -16.66 -0.22 -1.52
CA ASP A 102 -15.33 0.28 -1.15
C ASP A 102 -14.97 -0.12 0.28
N ARG A 103 -15.91 -0.03 1.22
CA ARG A 103 -15.69 -0.48 2.61
C ARG A 103 -15.45 -1.97 2.70
N ARG A 104 -16.19 -2.77 1.92
CA ARG A 104 -15.95 -4.22 1.84
C ARG A 104 -14.56 -4.51 1.29
N ARG A 105 -14.11 -3.78 0.27
CA ARG A 105 -12.76 -3.91 -0.29
C ARG A 105 -11.67 -3.50 0.69
N HIS A 106 -11.84 -2.42 1.44
CA HIS A 106 -10.88 -2.00 2.47
C HIS A 106 -10.72 -3.07 3.55
N ARG A 107 -11.84 -3.63 4.03
CA ARG A 107 -11.84 -4.76 4.98
C ARG A 107 -11.13 -5.99 4.39
N GLN A 108 -11.41 -6.31 3.13
CA GLN A 108 -10.74 -7.42 2.44
C GLN A 108 -9.24 -7.18 2.27
N SER A 109 -8.83 -5.97 1.90
CA SER A 109 -7.42 -5.61 1.74
C SER A 109 -6.68 -5.67 3.07
N ALA A 110 -7.30 -5.20 4.15
CA ALA A 110 -6.75 -5.30 5.50
C ALA A 110 -6.56 -6.78 5.92
N LEU A 111 -7.56 -7.62 5.66
CA LEU A 111 -7.49 -9.06 5.94
C LEU A 111 -6.35 -9.75 5.16
N LEU A 112 -6.19 -9.42 3.88
CA LEU A 112 -5.10 -9.97 3.06
C LEU A 112 -3.72 -9.52 3.56
N CYS A 113 -3.60 -8.28 4.04
CA CYS A 113 -2.38 -7.78 4.67
C CYS A 113 -2.08 -8.51 5.98
N GLU A 114 -3.11 -8.79 6.79
CA GLU A 114 -2.98 -9.56 8.03
C GLU A 114 -2.50 -10.99 7.74
N VAL A 115 -3.14 -11.69 6.82
CA VAL A 115 -2.72 -13.04 6.39
C VAL A 115 -1.29 -13.04 5.88
N ARG A 116 -0.90 -12.02 5.11
CA ARG A 116 0.49 -11.88 4.66
C ARG A 116 1.46 -11.73 5.83
N ALA A 117 1.12 -10.94 6.84
CA ALA A 117 1.96 -10.76 8.03
C ALA A 117 2.10 -12.09 8.80
N ASP A 118 1.01 -12.82 9.00
CA ASP A 118 1.05 -14.13 9.67
C ASP A 118 1.92 -15.14 8.90
N LEU A 119 1.81 -15.18 7.57
CA LEU A 119 2.62 -16.08 6.74
C LEU A 119 4.11 -15.71 6.79
N LEU A 120 4.44 -14.42 6.85
CA LEU A 120 5.83 -13.98 7.04
C LEU A 120 6.36 -14.42 8.42
N ASP A 121 5.53 -14.35 9.45
CA ASP A 121 5.89 -14.83 10.79
C ASP A 121 6.09 -16.34 10.83
N VAL A 122 5.25 -17.11 10.13
CA VAL A 122 5.42 -18.56 9.96
C VAL A 122 6.78 -18.82 9.30
N VAL A 123 7.05 -18.24 8.13
CA VAL A 123 8.32 -18.44 7.41
C VAL A 123 9.54 -17.98 8.23
N ALA A 124 9.42 -16.88 8.98
CA ALA A 124 10.48 -16.39 9.86
C ALA A 124 10.77 -17.36 11.01
N LYS A 125 9.75 -17.99 11.59
CA LYS A 125 9.91 -19.07 12.58
C LYS A 125 10.58 -20.29 11.95
N CYS A 126 10.21 -20.66 10.71
CA CYS A 126 10.84 -21.77 9.99
C CYS A 126 12.36 -21.59 9.85
N ARG A 127 12.83 -20.38 9.57
CA ARG A 127 14.28 -20.14 9.39
C ARG A 127 15.10 -20.40 10.66
N LYS A 128 14.47 -20.43 11.84
CA LYS A 128 15.13 -20.62 13.15
C LYS A 128 15.27 -22.10 13.55
N PHE A 129 14.41 -22.99 13.06
CA PHE A 129 14.42 -24.41 13.43
C PHE A 129 14.96 -25.25 12.25
N ARG A 130 16.10 -25.94 12.46
CA ARG A 130 16.75 -26.76 11.41
C ARG A 130 16.87 -28.25 11.73
N PHE A 131 16.49 -28.69 12.93
CA PHE A 131 16.96 -29.98 13.47
C PHE A 131 15.93 -31.11 13.51
N ASP A 132 14.63 -30.84 13.40
CA ASP A 132 13.58 -31.88 13.30
C ASP A 132 12.67 -31.57 12.11
N ARG A 133 12.69 -32.41 11.07
CA ARG A 133 11.93 -32.17 9.83
C ARG A 133 10.43 -32.46 9.98
N VAL A 134 10.03 -33.40 10.83
CA VAL A 134 8.62 -33.83 10.93
C VAL A 134 7.83 -32.84 11.79
N ALA A 135 8.34 -32.52 12.98
CA ALA A 135 7.75 -31.50 13.83
C ALA A 135 7.72 -30.13 13.11
N PHE A 136 8.73 -29.84 12.30
CA PHE A 136 8.77 -28.65 11.46
C PHE A 136 7.68 -28.62 10.39
N ASP A 137 7.47 -29.70 9.64
CA ASP A 137 6.42 -29.76 8.63
C ASP A 137 5.02 -29.61 9.23
N GLU A 138 4.78 -30.18 10.43
CA GLU A 138 3.54 -30.03 11.19
C GLU A 138 3.32 -28.59 11.68
N GLU A 139 4.35 -27.95 12.24
CA GLU A 139 4.27 -26.56 12.69
C GLU A 139 3.98 -25.59 11.55
N ILE A 140 4.59 -25.80 10.37
CA ILE A 140 4.33 -24.98 9.18
C ILE A 140 2.93 -25.23 8.66
N ALA A 141 2.49 -26.48 8.60
CA ALA A 141 1.13 -26.82 8.20
C ALA A 141 0.11 -26.13 9.11
N GLN A 142 0.32 -26.17 10.43
CA GLN A 142 -0.55 -25.50 11.40
C GLN A 142 -0.52 -23.98 11.22
N GLY A 143 0.67 -23.40 11.03
CA GLY A 143 0.83 -21.97 10.78
C GLY A 143 0.12 -21.50 9.51
N LEU A 144 0.24 -22.27 8.42
CA LEU A 144 -0.46 -22.04 7.17
C LEU A 144 -1.98 -22.11 7.37
N CYS A 145 -2.48 -23.15 8.02
CA CYS A 145 -3.92 -23.30 8.32
C CYS A 145 -4.44 -22.10 9.12
N ASN A 146 -3.78 -21.73 10.22
CA ASN A 146 -4.17 -20.60 11.06
C ASN A 146 -4.23 -19.27 10.28
N ALA A 147 -3.26 -19.03 9.38
CA ALA A 147 -3.26 -17.84 8.54
C ALA A 147 -4.40 -17.88 7.51
N THR A 148 -4.66 -19.04 6.89
CA THR A 148 -5.68 -19.18 5.85
C THR A 148 -7.11 -19.27 6.38
N ASP A 149 -7.32 -19.72 7.62
CA ASP A 149 -8.65 -19.79 8.27
C ASP A 149 -9.31 -18.40 8.34
N LYS A 150 -8.49 -17.35 8.50
CA LYS A 150 -8.96 -15.96 8.46
C LYS A 150 -9.63 -15.60 7.14
N LEU A 151 -9.19 -16.20 6.03
CA LEU A 151 -9.77 -15.98 4.70
C LEU A 151 -11.17 -16.61 4.56
N VAL A 152 -11.48 -17.63 5.37
CA VAL A 152 -12.76 -18.38 5.30
C VAL A 152 -13.92 -17.54 5.81
N ILE A 153 -13.71 -16.73 6.86
CA ILE A 153 -14.76 -15.99 7.57
C ILE A 153 -15.51 -15.00 6.65
N GLY A 154 -14.85 -14.50 5.59
CA GLY A 154 -15.43 -13.56 4.63
C GLY A 154 -15.63 -14.12 3.22
N ALA A 155 -15.38 -15.42 3.02
CA ALA A 155 -15.38 -16.03 1.69
C ALA A 155 -16.80 -16.38 1.21
N ASP A 156 -17.14 -15.95 -0.01
CA ASP A 156 -18.29 -16.48 -0.72
C ASP A 156 -17.98 -17.88 -1.27
N MET A 157 -18.66 -18.89 -0.74
CA MET A 157 -18.38 -20.28 -1.08
C MET A 157 -18.71 -20.63 -2.54
N ASP A 158 -19.65 -19.93 -3.19
CA ASP A 158 -19.92 -20.13 -4.61
C ASP A 158 -18.78 -19.60 -5.48
N THR A 159 -18.28 -18.41 -5.15
CA THR A 159 -17.06 -17.85 -5.78
C THR A 159 -15.83 -18.72 -5.51
N TYR A 160 -15.67 -19.26 -4.30
CA TYR A 160 -14.60 -20.23 -3.99
C TYR A 160 -14.70 -21.50 -4.84
N GLN A 161 -15.89 -22.09 -4.96
CA GLN A 161 -16.08 -23.28 -5.80
C GLN A 161 -15.78 -23.00 -7.27
N ALA A 162 -16.13 -21.81 -7.78
CA ALA A 162 -15.78 -21.38 -9.11
C ALA A 162 -14.25 -21.28 -9.27
N TRP A 163 -13.52 -20.69 -8.32
CA TRP A 163 -12.06 -20.63 -8.33
C TRP A 163 -11.38 -21.99 -8.18
N GLN A 164 -11.98 -22.90 -7.41
CA GLN A 164 -11.42 -24.23 -7.14
C GLN A 164 -11.44 -25.12 -8.39
N ARG A 165 -12.45 -24.96 -9.24
CA ARG A 165 -12.66 -25.73 -10.46
C ARG A 165 -12.20 -24.99 -11.73
N GLY A 166 -12.29 -23.67 -11.72
CA GLY A 166 -12.32 -22.87 -12.92
C GLY A 166 -10.96 -22.57 -13.53
N MET A 167 -10.96 -22.62 -14.86
CA MET A 167 -9.93 -22.04 -15.70
C MET A 167 -10.21 -20.54 -15.83
N VAL A 168 -9.18 -19.71 -15.68
CA VAL A 168 -9.28 -18.27 -15.95
C VAL A 168 -9.37 -18.10 -17.46
N LEU A 169 -10.49 -17.59 -17.94
CA LEU A 169 -10.75 -17.38 -19.36
C LEU A 169 -10.32 -15.99 -19.82
N LYS A 170 -10.56 -14.98 -18.97
CA LYS A 170 -10.28 -13.58 -19.30
C LYS A 170 -9.96 -12.80 -18.04
N LEU A 171 -9.04 -11.83 -18.18
CA LEU A 171 -8.81 -10.77 -17.20
C LEU A 171 -9.16 -9.43 -17.84
N ILE A 172 -9.81 -8.57 -17.07
CA ILE A 172 -10.20 -7.21 -17.46
C ILE A 172 -9.80 -6.29 -16.33
N GLU A 173 -9.16 -5.18 -16.67
CA GLU A 173 -8.94 -4.09 -15.73
C GLU A 173 -10.08 -3.09 -15.82
N GLU A 174 -10.74 -2.86 -14.69
CA GLU A 174 -11.73 -1.82 -14.52
C GLU A 174 -11.03 -0.61 -13.88
N PRO A 175 -10.94 0.52 -14.60
CA PRO A 175 -10.37 1.73 -14.02
C PRO A 175 -11.25 2.17 -12.85
N MET A 176 -10.60 2.42 -11.72
CA MET A 176 -11.26 2.96 -10.53
C MET A 176 -11.07 4.48 -10.50
N ALA A 177 -12.04 5.20 -9.94
CA ALA A 177 -11.91 6.64 -9.74
C ALA A 177 -10.69 6.99 -8.84
N TYR A 178 -10.32 6.09 -7.93
CA TYR A 178 -9.18 6.23 -7.03
C TYR A 178 -8.50 4.88 -6.79
N GLY A 179 -7.17 4.89 -6.65
CA GLY A 179 -6.36 3.69 -6.36
C GLY A 179 -6.01 2.86 -7.61
N PRO A 180 -5.35 1.70 -7.42
CA PRO A 180 -5.00 0.81 -8.53
C PRO A 180 -6.25 0.27 -9.22
N PRO A 181 -6.16 -0.05 -10.53
CA PRO A 181 -7.29 -0.61 -11.28
C PRO A 181 -7.75 -1.92 -10.64
N ARG A 182 -9.05 -2.17 -10.72
CA ARG A 182 -9.63 -3.41 -10.24
C ARG A 182 -9.47 -4.47 -11.33
N VAL A 183 -8.85 -5.59 -10.99
CA VAL A 183 -8.75 -6.72 -11.93
C VAL A 183 -9.94 -7.65 -11.72
N MET A 184 -10.76 -7.79 -12.76
CA MET A 184 -11.85 -8.74 -12.84
C MET A 184 -11.42 -9.95 -13.66
N ALA A 185 -11.81 -11.13 -13.20
CA ALA A 185 -11.50 -12.40 -13.81
C ALA A 185 -12.77 -13.13 -14.18
N THR A 186 -12.88 -13.47 -15.46
CA THR A 186 -13.91 -14.39 -15.93
C THR A 186 -13.37 -15.80 -15.76
N VAL A 187 -14.00 -16.56 -14.86
CA VAL A 187 -13.68 -17.97 -14.59
C VAL A 187 -14.78 -18.86 -15.14
N ASP A 188 -14.42 -20.02 -15.67
CA ASP A 188 -15.40 -21.07 -15.95
C ASP A 188 -15.82 -21.72 -14.62
N ALA A 189 -17.06 -21.51 -14.18
CA ALA A 189 -17.56 -22.10 -12.94
C ALA A 189 -17.90 -23.59 -13.08
N GLY A 190 -17.76 -24.16 -14.29
CA GLY A 190 -17.97 -25.56 -14.59
C GLY A 190 -19.37 -25.88 -15.15
N PRO A 191 -19.65 -27.16 -15.42
CA PRO A 191 -20.87 -27.59 -16.10
C PRO A 191 -22.13 -27.16 -15.34
N GLY A 192 -23.03 -26.46 -16.02
CA GLY A 192 -24.31 -25.98 -15.49
C GLY A 192 -24.27 -24.65 -14.74
N ARG A 193 -23.10 -24.03 -14.52
CA ARG A 193 -22.97 -22.72 -13.85
C ARG A 193 -22.54 -21.55 -14.76
N GLY A 194 -22.06 -21.85 -15.98
CA GLY A 194 -21.64 -20.82 -16.93
C GLY A 194 -20.39 -20.06 -16.50
N GLN A 195 -20.04 -19.01 -17.24
CA GLN A 195 -18.91 -18.15 -16.92
C GLN A 195 -19.29 -17.17 -15.80
N LEU A 196 -18.39 -16.99 -14.85
CA LEU A 196 -18.58 -16.12 -13.69
C LEU A 196 -17.49 -15.05 -13.67
N THR A 197 -17.87 -13.79 -13.54
CA THR A 197 -16.92 -12.68 -13.42
C THR A 197 -16.74 -12.32 -11.95
N VAL A 198 -15.53 -12.50 -11.43
CA VAL A 198 -15.16 -12.32 -10.03
C VAL A 198 -13.92 -11.47 -9.89
N GLU A 199 -13.75 -10.85 -8.73
CA GLU A 199 -12.56 -10.06 -8.46
C GLU A 199 -11.32 -10.97 -8.37
N TRP A 200 -10.24 -10.57 -9.03
CA TRP A 200 -8.99 -11.32 -9.01
C TRP A 200 -8.34 -11.28 -7.63
N ASP A 201 -8.40 -10.14 -6.95
CA ASP A 201 -7.80 -9.95 -5.63
C ASP A 201 -8.71 -10.43 -4.48
N SER A 202 -9.35 -11.60 -4.67
CA SER A 202 -10.29 -12.15 -3.69
C SER A 202 -9.67 -13.13 -2.68
N CYS A 203 -10.39 -13.38 -1.58
CA CYS A 203 -10.00 -14.37 -0.55
C CYS A 203 -10.20 -15.78 -1.10
N GLU A 204 -11.29 -15.98 -1.82
CA GLU A 204 -11.73 -17.21 -2.44
C GLU A 204 -10.69 -17.77 -3.44
N ARG A 205 -10.09 -16.89 -4.25
CA ARG A 205 -9.01 -17.28 -5.18
C ARG A 205 -7.80 -17.84 -4.43
N ARG A 206 -7.43 -17.20 -3.32
CA ARG A 206 -6.26 -17.58 -2.51
C ARG A 206 -6.50 -18.87 -1.73
N LEU A 207 -7.70 -19.02 -1.17
CA LEU A 207 -8.15 -20.29 -0.62
C LEU A 207 -8.14 -21.40 -1.67
N ALA A 208 -8.64 -21.15 -2.88
CA ALA A 208 -8.64 -22.13 -3.97
C ALA A 208 -7.22 -22.49 -4.43
N LEU A 209 -6.29 -21.54 -4.43
CA LEU A 209 -4.86 -21.79 -4.69
C LEU A 209 -4.28 -22.74 -3.63
N VAL A 210 -4.45 -22.43 -2.35
CA VAL A 210 -3.97 -23.26 -1.23
C VAL A 210 -4.56 -24.66 -1.33
N ALA A 211 -5.87 -24.79 -1.51
CA ALA A 211 -6.56 -26.06 -1.62
C ALA A 211 -6.10 -26.89 -2.84
N ARG A 212 -5.71 -26.26 -3.96
CA ARG A 212 -5.15 -26.97 -5.12
C ARG A 212 -3.73 -27.48 -4.84
N LEU A 213 -2.88 -26.64 -4.26
CA LEU A 213 -1.50 -27.02 -3.95
C LEU A 213 -1.45 -28.12 -2.88
N ALA A 214 -2.27 -28.01 -1.83
CA ALA A 214 -2.38 -29.02 -0.79
C ALA A 214 -2.85 -30.37 -1.36
N ARG A 215 -3.88 -30.38 -2.22
CA ARG A 215 -4.34 -31.61 -2.91
C ARG A 215 -3.29 -32.21 -3.84
N ALA A 216 -2.41 -31.40 -4.41
CA ALA A 216 -1.29 -31.86 -5.23
C ALA A 216 -0.10 -32.37 -4.40
N GLY A 217 -0.20 -32.41 -3.06
CA GLY A 217 0.87 -32.88 -2.19
C GLY A 217 2.06 -31.91 -2.10
N ILE A 218 1.85 -30.63 -2.40
CA ILE A 218 2.91 -29.61 -2.29
C ILE A 218 3.18 -29.32 -0.81
N ALA A 219 4.46 -29.26 -0.44
CA ALA A 219 4.88 -29.02 0.94
C ALA A 219 4.37 -27.67 1.48
N PRO A 220 3.91 -27.59 2.75
CA PRO A 220 3.34 -26.37 3.34
C PRO A 220 4.22 -25.12 3.19
N VAL A 221 5.55 -25.25 3.32
CA VAL A 221 6.49 -24.14 3.14
C VAL A 221 6.45 -23.56 1.73
N VAL A 222 6.31 -24.42 0.71
CA VAL A 222 6.22 -24.01 -0.70
C VAL A 222 4.87 -23.34 -0.97
N ILE A 223 3.81 -23.80 -0.30
CA ILE A 223 2.48 -23.15 -0.35
C ILE A 223 2.56 -21.75 0.26
N CYS A 224 3.20 -21.59 1.43
CA CYS A 224 3.44 -20.27 2.06
C CYS A 224 4.17 -19.32 1.11
N ASP A 225 5.29 -19.75 0.53
CA ASP A 225 6.07 -18.93 -0.40
C ASP A 225 5.24 -18.52 -1.63
N ARG A 226 4.47 -19.46 -2.19
CA ARG A 226 3.62 -19.18 -3.35
C ARG A 226 2.49 -18.22 -3.02
N LEU A 227 1.88 -18.36 -1.84
CA LEU A 227 0.82 -17.48 -1.37
C LEU A 227 1.36 -16.09 -1.00
N LEU A 228 2.55 -16.01 -0.39
CA LEU A 228 3.25 -14.74 -0.14
C LEU A 228 3.58 -14.00 -1.44
N ALA A 229 4.02 -14.72 -2.47
CA ALA A 229 4.23 -14.15 -3.79
C ALA A 229 2.92 -13.62 -4.40
N ASP A 230 1.80 -14.36 -4.24
CA ASP A 230 0.49 -13.93 -4.73
C ASP A 230 -0.11 -12.74 -3.95
N LEU A 231 0.15 -12.65 -2.65
CA LEU A 231 -0.26 -11.56 -1.76
C LEU A 231 0.64 -10.32 -1.86
N SER A 232 1.84 -10.48 -2.43
CA SER A 232 2.78 -9.38 -2.60
C SER A 232 2.31 -8.40 -3.69
N MET A 233 2.68 -7.12 -3.55
CA MET A 233 2.52 -6.09 -4.58
C MET A 233 3.18 -6.47 -5.92
N SER A 234 4.07 -7.46 -5.92
CA SER A 234 4.77 -8.05 -7.06
C SER A 234 4.03 -9.20 -7.76
N SER A 235 2.74 -9.42 -7.46
CA SER A 235 1.93 -10.32 -8.29
C SER A 235 2.08 -9.90 -9.77
N PRO A 236 2.48 -10.80 -10.69
CA PRO A 236 2.80 -10.46 -12.08
C PRO A 236 1.71 -9.68 -12.82
N LEU A 237 0.46 -9.75 -12.33
CA LEU A 237 -0.69 -9.05 -12.89
C LEU A 237 -0.91 -7.63 -12.33
N ARG A 238 -0.22 -7.25 -11.24
CA ARG A 238 -0.14 -5.85 -10.81
C ARG A 238 0.92 -5.06 -11.59
N TYR A 239 1.85 -5.76 -12.26
CA TYR A 239 2.95 -5.17 -13.02
C TYR A 239 2.85 -5.35 -14.54
N SER A 240 1.93 -6.16 -15.07
CA SER A 240 1.84 -6.40 -16.52
C SER A 240 1.20 -5.25 -17.33
N MET A 241 0.95 -4.09 -16.72
CA MET A 241 0.48 -2.87 -17.39
C MET A 241 1.18 -1.60 -16.85
N ARG A 242 2.52 -1.60 -16.80
CA ARG A 242 3.29 -0.34 -16.89
C ARG A 242 3.77 -0.15 -18.31
#